data_AF-A0A8C4ITI4-F1
#
_entry.id   AF-A0A8C4ITI4-F1
#
_cell.length_a   1.000
_cell.length_b   1.000
_cell.length_c   1.000
_cell.angle_alpha   90.00
_cell.angle_beta   90.00
_cell.angle_gamma   90.00
#
_symmetry.space_group_name_H-M   'P 1'
#
loop_
_entity.id
_entity.type
_entity.pdbx_description
1 polymer ?
#
loop_
_entity_poly.entity_id
_entity_poly.type
_entity_poly.pdbx_seq_one_letter_code
_entity_poly.pdbx_strand_id
1 'polypeptide(L)'
;MLIILAFIILFHLAAAILLFVATIHNVSINQEGAYKCMAVQDIFTVFCPPYLQAVQATMILATILCCVSFFVFILQLFRLQQGERFIFTAIIQLLASLCVMVAASIYTAQNKSFHVPSLQEGSYGSSYILAWISFPVTLVSGLMYLVLRKRK
;
A
#
# COMPACT_ATOMS: atom_id res chain seq x y z
N MET A 1 20.15 0.13 20.24
CA MET A 1 19.02 1.02 19.93
C MET A 1 19.11 1.57 18.50
N LEU A 2 20.26 2.13 18.09
CA LEU A 2 20.46 2.69 16.74
C LEU A 2 20.29 1.66 15.60
N ILE A 3 20.75 0.41 15.79
CA ILE A 3 20.58 -0.65 14.77
C ILE A 3 19.10 -0.94 14.49
N ILE A 4 18.28 -1.11 15.55
CA ILE A 4 16.85 -1.37 15.39
C ILE A 4 16.14 -0.18 14.73
N LEU A 5 16.54 1.04 15.12
CA LEU A 5 16.02 2.26 14.52
C LEU A 5 16.35 2.34 13.02
N ALA A 6 17.57 1.99 12.63
CA ALA A 6 17.99 1.95 11.22
C ALA A 6 17.19 0.92 10.43
N PHE A 7 16.96 -0.28 10.99
CA PHE A 7 16.11 -1.29 10.38
C PHE A 7 14.68 -0.80 10.16
N ILE A 8 14.10 -0.09 11.13
CA ILE A 8 12.75 0.47 11.00
C ILE A 8 12.68 1.49 9.87
N ILE A 9 13.64 2.41 9.80
CA ILE A 9 13.72 3.40 8.72
C ILE A 9 13.82 2.69 7.36
N LEU A 10 14.68 1.68 7.26
CA LEU A 10 14.88 0.91 6.04
C LEU A 10 13.60 0.18 5.59
N PHE A 11 12.94 -0.54 6.51
CA PHE A 11 11.69 -1.24 6.21
C PHE A 11 10.56 -0.28 5.83
N HIS A 12 10.47 0.87 6.50
CA HIS A 12 9.44 1.87 6.18
C HIS A 12 9.67 2.51 4.81
N LEU A 13 10.93 2.81 4.47
CA LEU A 13 11.28 3.34 3.15
C LEU A 13 11.04 2.31 2.05
N ALA A 14 11.40 1.04 2.28
CA ALA A 14 11.11 -0.05 1.36
C ALA A 14 9.60 -0.21 1.14
N ALA A 15 8.80 -0.18 2.22
CA ALA A 15 7.34 -0.19 2.15
C ALA A 15 6.80 0.97 1.31
N ALA A 16 7.28 2.20 1.54
CA ALA A 16 6.87 3.37 0.80
C ALA A 16 7.19 3.26 -0.70
N ILE A 17 8.42 2.85 -1.05
CA ILE A 17 8.83 2.66 -2.45
C ILE A 17 7.94 1.61 -3.13
N LEU A 18 7.75 0.45 -2.50
CA LEU A 18 6.92 -0.61 -3.06
C LEU A 18 5.47 -0.15 -3.27
N LEU A 19 4.89 0.57 -2.30
CA LEU A 19 3.55 1.15 -2.40
C LEU A 19 3.43 2.17 -3.54
N PHE A 20 4.41 3.07 -3.68
CA PHE A 20 4.44 4.04 -4.76
C PHE A 20 4.55 3.34 -6.12
N VAL A 21 5.43 2.35 -6.27
CA VAL A 21 5.56 1.62 -7.54
C VAL A 21 4.28 0.83 -7.85
N ALA A 22 3.72 0.11 -6.87
CA ALA A 22 2.47 -0.64 -7.05
C ALA A 22 1.28 0.26 -7.41
N THR A 23 1.23 1.48 -6.86
CA THR A 23 0.15 2.45 -7.11
C THR A 23 0.34 3.21 -8.42
N ILE A 24 1.57 3.68 -8.72
CA ILE A 24 1.88 4.48 -9.92
C ILE A 24 1.97 3.62 -11.18
N HIS A 25 2.58 2.43 -11.12
CA HIS A 25 2.66 1.54 -12.29
C HIS A 25 1.27 1.02 -12.70
N ASN A 26 0.28 1.08 -11.81
CA ASN A 26 -1.12 0.88 -12.17
C ASN A 26 -1.71 2.06 -12.97
N VAL A 27 -1.18 3.28 -12.78
CA VAL A 27 -1.56 4.49 -13.52
C VAL A 27 -0.80 4.62 -14.85
N SER A 28 0.42 4.08 -14.91
CA SER A 28 1.31 4.19 -16.07
C SER A 28 1.76 2.81 -16.54
N ILE A 29 1.06 2.26 -17.54
CA ILE A 29 1.62 1.56 -18.71
C ILE A 29 0.48 1.24 -19.67
N ASN A 30 0.58 1.84 -20.86
CA ASN A 30 0.06 1.48 -22.17
C ASN A 30 -0.51 0.07 -22.39
N GLN A 31 -1.55 -0.33 -21.66
CA GLN A 31 -2.50 -1.36 -22.07
C GLN A 31 -3.92 -0.91 -21.71
N GLU A 32 -4.82 -1.14 -22.65
CA GLU A 32 -6.13 -0.53 -22.88
C GLU A 32 -7.18 -0.62 -21.76
N GLY A 33 -6.79 -0.95 -20.52
CA GLY A 33 -7.70 -1.17 -19.39
C GLY A 33 -7.58 -0.20 -18.21
N ALA A 34 -6.43 0.44 -17.96
CA ALA A 34 -6.22 1.18 -16.70
C ALA A 34 -6.43 2.71 -16.80
N TYR A 35 -6.06 3.33 -17.93
CA TYR A 35 -6.22 4.78 -18.15
C TYR A 35 -7.65 5.21 -18.47
N LYS A 36 -8.50 4.27 -18.84
CA LYS A 36 -9.90 4.54 -19.15
C LYS A 36 -10.74 4.94 -17.92
N CYS A 37 -10.24 4.69 -16.70
CA CYS A 37 -10.94 5.00 -15.45
C CYS A 37 -10.63 6.42 -14.90
N MET A 38 -9.70 7.18 -15.52
CA MET A 38 -9.30 8.52 -15.03
C MET A 38 -9.27 9.65 -16.08
N ALA A 39 -9.45 9.37 -17.37
CA ALA A 39 -9.41 10.41 -18.40
C ALA A 39 -10.81 10.88 -18.80
N VAL A 40 -11.19 12.06 -18.29
CA VAL A 40 -12.29 12.89 -18.78
C VAL A 40 -11.84 13.54 -20.08
N GLN A 41 -12.34 13.06 -21.23
CA GLN A 41 -12.65 13.92 -22.36
C GLN A 41 -13.62 13.22 -23.32
N ASP A 42 -14.80 13.83 -23.45
CA ASP A 42 -15.84 13.66 -24.46
C ASP A 42 -16.33 12.24 -24.82
N ILE A 43 -17.50 11.91 -24.25
CA ILE A 43 -18.53 11.03 -24.84
C ILE A 43 -18.07 9.60 -25.19
N PHE A 44 -17.72 8.80 -24.18
CA PHE A 44 -18.08 7.38 -24.12
C PHE A 44 -17.93 6.91 -22.67
N THR A 45 -19.01 6.47 -22.04
CA THR A 45 -19.04 5.98 -20.66
C THR A 45 -18.15 4.74 -20.52
N VAL A 46 -16.91 4.95 -20.08
CA VAL A 46 -16.06 3.85 -19.64
C VAL A 46 -16.64 3.32 -18.33
N PHE A 47 -17.31 2.17 -18.38
CA PHE A 47 -17.64 1.41 -17.20
C PHE A 47 -16.37 0.82 -16.60
N CYS A 48 -15.78 1.53 -15.64
CA CYS A 48 -14.80 0.98 -14.74
C CYS A 48 -15.55 0.08 -13.75
N PRO A 49 -15.21 -1.22 -13.65
CA PRO A 49 -15.84 -2.08 -12.65
C PRO A 49 -15.70 -1.48 -11.25
N PRO A 50 -16.77 -1.41 -10.44
CA PRO A 50 -16.73 -0.81 -9.11
C PRO A 50 -15.62 -1.37 -8.20
N TYR A 51 -15.25 -2.64 -8.39
CA TYR A 51 -14.15 -3.26 -7.65
C TYR A 51 -12.78 -2.64 -7.98
N LEU A 52 -12.52 -2.21 -9.23
CA LEU A 52 -11.25 -1.58 -9.60
C LEU A 52 -11.12 -0.20 -8.95
N GLN A 53 -12.21 0.56 -8.88
CA GLN A 53 -12.23 1.84 -8.17
C GLN A 53 -11.96 1.65 -6.68
N ALA A 54 -12.54 0.62 -6.06
CA ALA A 54 -12.26 0.27 -4.66
C ALA A 54 -10.78 -0.11 -4.47
N VAL A 55 -10.19 -0.91 -5.36
CA VAL A 55 -8.77 -1.28 -5.32
C VAL A 55 -7.88 -0.04 -5.43
N GLN A 56 -8.14 0.84 -6.40
CA GLN A 56 -7.36 2.06 -6.60
C GLN A 56 -7.44 3.00 -5.40
N ALA A 57 -8.65 3.31 -4.92
CA ALA A 57 -8.86 4.18 -3.76
C ALA A 57 -8.16 3.62 -2.52
N THR A 58 -8.24 2.30 -2.31
CA THR A 58 -7.61 1.64 -1.16
C THR A 58 -6.08 1.63 -1.25
N MET A 59 -5.49 1.45 -2.45
CA MET A 59 -4.03 1.54 -2.65
C MET A 59 -3.50 2.97 -2.45
N ILE A 60 -4.24 3.98 -2.92
CA ILE A 60 -3.91 5.39 -2.67
C ILE A 60 -3.97 5.68 -1.17
N LEU A 61 -5.03 5.24 -0.49
CA LEU A 61 -5.17 5.39 0.96
C LEU A 61 -4.02 4.72 1.72
N ALA A 62 -3.62 3.49 1.33
CA ALA A 62 -2.47 2.81 1.90
C ALA A 62 -1.17 3.63 1.76
N THR A 63 -0.95 4.21 0.58
CA THR A 63 0.22 5.06 0.30
C THR A 63 0.20 6.33 1.17
N ILE A 64 -0.94 7.01 1.26
CA ILE A 64 -1.10 8.19 2.13
C ILE A 64 -0.82 7.84 3.59
N LEU A 65 -1.43 6.75 4.11
CA LEU A 65 -1.22 6.31 5.48
C LEU A 65 0.25 5.94 5.76
N CYS A 66 0.93 5.30 4.81
CA CYS A 66 2.36 5.00 4.93
C CYS A 66 3.21 6.29 5.02
N CYS A 67 2.90 7.31 4.21
CA CYS A 67 3.57 8.62 4.27
C CYS A 67 3.30 9.35 5.59
N VAL A 68 2.03 9.36 6.04
CA VAL A 68 1.64 9.96 7.33
C VAL A 68 2.34 9.25 8.48
N SER A 69 2.36 7.92 8.48
CA SER A 69 3.07 7.14 9.49
C SER A 69 4.56 7.49 9.53
N PHE A 70 5.21 7.65 8.37
CA PHE A 70 6.61 8.05 8.30
C PHE A 70 6.83 9.45 8.91
N PHE A 71 5.98 10.42 8.55
CA PHE A 71 6.08 11.78 9.08
C PHE A 71 5.88 11.81 10.59
N VAL A 72 4.85 11.13 11.10
CA VAL A 72 4.57 10.99 12.53
C VAL A 72 5.76 10.34 13.25
N PHE A 73 6.35 9.29 12.67
CA PHE A 73 7.54 8.65 13.22
C PHE A 73 8.71 9.63 13.38
N ILE A 74 9.00 10.44 12.36
CA ILE A 74 10.06 11.46 12.43
C ILE A 74 9.76 12.47 13.55
N LEU A 75 8.52 12.94 13.69
CA LEU A 75 8.14 13.84 14.79
C LEU A 75 8.34 13.19 16.17
N GLN A 76 8.00 11.90 16.30
CA GLN A 76 8.16 11.15 17.53
C GLN A 76 9.63 10.92 17.92
N LEU A 77 10.55 10.86 16.94
CA LEU A 77 11.98 10.77 17.20
C LEU A 77 12.54 12.01 17.90
N PHE A 78 12.05 13.21 17.57
CA PHE A 78 12.57 14.47 18.11
C PHE A 78 11.82 14.96 19.36
N ARG A 79 10.54 14.62 19.55
CA ARG A 79 9.67 15.29 20.55
C ARG A 79 9.37 14.50 21.84
N LEU A 80 9.30 13.16 21.82
CA LEU A 80 8.75 12.40 22.96
C LEU A 80 9.83 11.94 23.95
N GLN A 81 9.48 11.61 25.22
CA GLN A 81 10.33 10.88 26.19
C GLN A 81 10.20 9.35 26.01
N GLN A 82 11.20 8.58 26.44
CA GLN A 82 11.66 7.29 25.86
C GLN A 82 10.71 6.06 25.95
N GLY A 83 9.47 6.20 26.43
CA GLY A 83 8.67 5.05 26.90
C GLY A 83 7.53 4.53 26.01
N GLU A 84 6.82 5.37 25.26
CA GLU A 84 5.60 4.96 24.50
C GLU A 84 5.61 5.38 23.02
N ARG A 85 6.78 5.76 22.51
CA ARG A 85 6.89 6.72 21.40
C ARG A 85 6.23 6.32 20.09
N PHE A 86 6.09 5.05 19.75
CA PHE A 86 5.79 4.64 18.37
C PHE A 86 4.45 3.90 18.17
N ILE A 87 3.60 3.78 19.19
CA ILE A 87 2.32 3.06 19.05
C ILE A 87 1.42 3.73 18.00
N PHE A 88 1.33 5.05 18.02
CA PHE A 88 0.51 5.78 17.06
C PHE A 88 1.00 5.60 15.62
N THR A 89 2.32 5.65 15.39
CA THR A 89 2.95 5.32 14.10
C THR A 89 2.64 3.89 13.68
N ALA A 90 2.74 2.94 14.62
CA ALA A 90 2.46 1.52 14.38
C ALA A 90 1.01 1.31 13.92
N ILE A 91 0.04 1.92 14.59
CA ILE A 91 -1.39 1.80 14.24
C ILE A 91 -1.62 2.29 12.81
N ILE A 92 -1.09 3.46 12.44
CA ILE A 92 -1.25 4.02 11.09
C ILE A 92 -0.59 3.10 10.04
N GLN A 93 0.59 2.56 10.35
CA GLN A 93 1.31 1.67 9.42
C GLN A 93 0.60 0.32 9.25
N LEU A 94 0.02 -0.22 10.33
CA LEU A 94 -0.79 -1.44 10.27
C LEU A 94 -2.10 -1.21 9.50
N LEU A 95 -2.70 -0.02 9.61
CA LEU A 95 -3.86 0.35 8.80
C LEU A 95 -3.49 0.45 7.31
N ALA A 96 -2.33 1.02 6.98
CA ALA A 96 -1.81 1.01 5.62
C ALA A 96 -1.66 -0.43 5.09
N SER A 97 -1.07 -1.33 5.89
CA SER A 97 -0.93 -2.75 5.54
C SER A 97 -2.27 -3.44 5.31
N LEU A 98 -3.26 -3.18 6.17
CA LEU A 98 -4.62 -3.70 6.02
C LEU A 98 -5.25 -3.22 4.70
N CYS A 99 -5.08 -1.94 4.34
CA CYS A 99 -5.53 -1.42 3.05
C CYS A 99 -4.90 -2.18 1.87
N VAL A 100 -3.59 -2.43 1.89
CA VAL A 100 -2.92 -3.22 0.83
C VAL A 100 -3.51 -4.62 0.72
N MET A 101 -3.66 -5.32 1.84
CA MET A 101 -4.22 -6.66 1.87
C MET A 101 -5.64 -6.70 1.30
N VAL A 102 -6.49 -5.74 1.69
CA VAL A 102 -7.86 -5.62 1.19
C VAL A 102 -7.87 -5.37 -0.31
N ALA A 103 -7.07 -4.41 -0.80
CA ALA A 103 -6.98 -4.11 -2.23
C ALA A 103 -6.51 -5.33 -3.05
N ALA A 104 -5.44 -5.99 -2.63
CA ALA A 104 -4.91 -7.17 -3.30
C ALA A 104 -5.92 -8.33 -3.27
N SER A 105 -6.64 -8.52 -2.17
CA SER A 105 -7.67 -9.56 -2.02
C SER A 105 -8.88 -9.31 -2.92
N ILE A 106 -9.39 -8.07 -2.99
CA ILE A 106 -10.48 -7.70 -3.89
C ILE A 106 -10.08 -7.95 -5.35
N TYR A 107 -8.88 -7.52 -5.74
CA TYR A 107 -8.37 -7.74 -7.10
C TYR A 107 -8.22 -9.24 -7.42
N THR A 108 -7.74 -10.04 -6.46
CA THR A 108 -7.63 -11.50 -6.59
C THR A 108 -9.00 -12.16 -6.77
N ALA A 109 -9.98 -11.77 -5.96
CA ALA A 109 -11.33 -12.35 -5.97
C ALA A 109 -12.11 -12.06 -7.26
N GLN A 110 -11.75 -11.00 -7.97
CA GLN A 110 -12.41 -10.55 -9.20
C GLN A 110 -11.72 -11.06 -10.47
N ASN A 111 -10.90 -12.11 -10.37
CA ASN A 111 -10.17 -12.68 -11.51
C ASN A 111 -11.07 -13.13 -12.68
N LYS A 112 -12.26 -13.65 -12.39
CA LYS A 112 -13.25 -14.04 -13.41
C LYS A 112 -13.97 -12.85 -14.04
N SER A 113 -13.89 -11.68 -13.43
CA SER A 113 -14.49 -10.43 -13.91
C SER A 113 -13.52 -9.62 -14.78
N PHE A 114 -12.39 -10.20 -15.18
CA PHE A 114 -11.42 -9.58 -16.07
C PHE A 114 -11.93 -9.61 -17.52
N HIS A 115 -11.81 -8.48 -18.22
CA HIS A 115 -12.31 -8.34 -19.60
C HIS A 115 -11.51 -9.15 -20.62
N VAL A 116 -10.28 -9.55 -20.27
CA VAL A 116 -9.39 -10.31 -21.14
C VAL A 116 -9.38 -11.78 -20.68
N PRO A 117 -9.80 -12.74 -21.53
CA PRO A 117 -9.83 -14.16 -21.18
C PRO A 117 -8.50 -14.73 -20.69
N SER A 118 -7.37 -14.30 -21.26
CA SER A 118 -6.03 -14.74 -20.82
C SER A 118 -5.67 -14.28 -19.40
N LEU A 119 -6.28 -13.20 -18.90
CA LEU A 119 -6.12 -12.77 -17.50
C LEU A 119 -7.02 -13.61 -16.57
N GLN A 120 -8.15 -14.11 -17.06
CA GLN A 120 -9.04 -15.00 -16.29
C GLN A 120 -8.38 -16.36 -16.00
N GLU A 121 -7.47 -16.80 -16.88
CA GLU A 121 -6.67 -18.04 -16.73
C GLU A 121 -5.51 -17.91 -15.71
N GLY A 122 -5.37 -16.75 -15.04
CA GLY A 122 -4.48 -16.59 -13.88
C GLY A 122 -3.26 -15.69 -14.09
N SER A 123 -3.15 -14.98 -15.21
CA SER A 123 -2.06 -14.02 -15.41
C SER A 123 -2.38 -12.69 -14.72
N TYR A 124 -1.65 -12.36 -13.65
CA TYR A 124 -1.75 -11.08 -12.96
C TYR A 124 -0.64 -10.11 -13.41
N GLY A 125 -0.92 -8.80 -13.39
CA GLY A 125 0.06 -7.77 -13.73
C GLY A 125 1.18 -7.62 -12.68
N SER A 126 2.29 -6.99 -13.06
CA SER A 126 3.43 -6.73 -12.16
C SER A 126 3.04 -5.90 -10.92
N SER A 127 2.12 -4.95 -11.06
CA SER A 127 1.60 -4.13 -9.96
C SER A 127 0.88 -4.95 -8.88
N TYR A 128 0.20 -6.04 -9.28
CA TYR A 128 -0.43 -6.98 -8.35
C TYR A 128 0.60 -7.75 -7.52
N ILE A 129 1.66 -8.24 -8.17
CA ILE A 129 2.76 -8.94 -7.48
C ILE A 129 3.41 -7.99 -6.47
N LEU A 130 3.66 -6.74 -6.88
CA LEU A 130 4.21 -5.72 -5.99
C LEU A 130 3.28 -5.39 -4.82
N ALA A 131 1.96 -5.38 -5.00
CA ALA A 131 1.01 -5.20 -3.90
C ALA A 131 1.11 -6.33 -2.87
N TRP A 132 1.19 -7.59 -3.32
CA TRP A 132 1.37 -8.74 -2.42
C TRP A 132 2.72 -8.76 -1.72
N ILE A 133 3.79 -8.21 -2.33
CA ILE A 133 5.08 -8.02 -1.67
C ILE A 133 5.01 -6.84 -0.67
N SER A 134 4.28 -5.78 -1.02
CA SER A 134 4.10 -4.60 -0.16
C SER A 134 3.36 -4.95 1.14
N PHE A 135 2.42 -5.89 1.10
CA PHE A 135 1.65 -6.31 2.29
C PHE A 135 2.53 -6.80 3.45
N PRO A 136 3.35 -7.87 3.32
CA PRO A 136 4.18 -8.33 4.42
C PRO A 136 5.23 -7.30 4.83
N VAL A 137 5.76 -6.50 3.89
CA VAL A 137 6.76 -5.46 4.21
C VAL A 137 6.12 -4.34 5.07
N THR A 138 4.93 -3.86 4.70
CA THR A 138 4.16 -2.88 5.50
C THR A 138 3.72 -3.45 6.84
N LEU A 139 3.32 -4.73 6.89
CA LEU A 139 2.91 -5.42 8.12
C LEU A 139 4.09 -5.53 9.10
N VAL A 140 5.22 -6.06 8.65
CA VAL A 140 6.45 -6.20 9.45
C VAL A 140 6.92 -4.83 9.92
N SER A 141 6.90 -3.82 9.04
CA SER A 141 7.21 -2.43 9.41
C SER A 141 6.33 -1.94 10.57
N GLY A 142 5.01 -2.15 10.50
CA GLY A 142 4.07 -1.81 11.59
C GLY A 142 4.36 -2.55 12.90
N LEU A 143 4.63 -3.86 12.82
CA LEU A 143 4.95 -4.68 13.98
C LEU A 143 6.28 -4.29 14.62
N MET A 144 7.29 -3.89 13.85
CA MET A 144 8.57 -3.43 14.38
C MET A 144 8.42 -2.17 15.25
N TYR A 145 7.49 -1.26 14.91
CA TYR A 145 7.15 -0.12 15.76
C TYR A 145 6.55 -0.53 17.11
N LEU A 146 5.79 -1.64 17.16
CA LEU A 146 5.26 -2.20 18.41
C LEU A 146 6.34 -2.90 19.24
N VAL A 147 7.27 -3.61 18.61
CA VAL A 147 8.36 -4.33 19.31
C VAL A 147 9.31 -3.37 20.03
N LEU A 148 9.51 -2.16 19.50
CA LEU A 148 10.28 -1.11 20.17
C LEU A 148 9.66 -0.60 21.48
N ARG A 149 8.41 -0.97 21.78
CA ARG A 149 7.82 -0.83 23.12
C ARG A 149 8.52 -1.81 24.05
N LYS A 150 9.77 -1.52 24.42
CA LYS A 150 10.46 -2.32 25.42
C LYS A 150 9.66 -2.21 26.72
N ARG A 151 9.19 -3.36 27.20
CA ARG A 151 8.60 -3.53 28.53
C ARG A 151 9.59 -2.99 29.58
N LYS A 152 9.03 -2.46 30.67
CA LYS A 152 9.75 -2.10 31.90
C LYS A 152 10.84 -3.10 32.24
#